data_AF-A0A6J5TZW4-F1
#
_entry.id   AF-A0A6J5TZW4-F1
#
_cell.length_a   1.000
_cell.length_b   1.000
_cell.length_c   1.000
_cell.angle_alpha   90.00
_cell.angle_beta   90.00
_cell.angle_gamma   90.00
#
_symmetry.space_group_name_H-M   'P 1'
#
loop_
_entity.id
_entity.type
_entity.pdbx_description
1 polymer ?
#
loop_
_entity_poly.entity_id
_entity_poly.type
_entity_poly.pdbx_seq_one_letter_code
_entity_poly.pdbx_strand_id
1 'polypeptide(L)'
;MVSPKDVPHEILLDIIAKLPVKSLLKFRCVCKSWHALISSPSFISAHLERTAMKSGRDYLLMYSDNPDCLSVFCPETYAKCLELDLPRHKSGSSFYIYGSCNGLLFISDTTMENTYLWNPSIRKFKRLPKGLIRGKYRYSGVATVALGFGLDVGGNDDKVVRIGRFLHGVCVEVYSLRLDSWRIINAAPPVTKYLAYSGARNGLT
;
A
#
# COMPACT_ATOMS: atom_id res chain seq x y z
N MET A 1 -6.30 -44.54 -1.50
CA MET A 1 -6.89 -43.21 -1.74
C MET A 1 -6.94 -42.49 -0.40
N VAL A 2 -6.21 -41.39 -0.24
CA VAL A 2 -6.17 -40.62 1.01
C VAL A 2 -7.43 -39.76 1.07
N SER A 3 -8.22 -39.88 2.14
CA SER A 3 -9.42 -39.07 2.34
C SER A 3 -9.00 -37.61 2.58
N PRO A 4 -9.77 -36.59 2.15
CA PRO A 4 -9.49 -35.19 2.49
C PRO A 4 -9.40 -34.93 4.01
N LYS A 5 -9.88 -35.86 4.83
CA LYS A 5 -9.80 -35.83 6.31
C LYS A 5 -8.45 -36.29 6.87
N ASP A 6 -7.60 -36.90 6.05
CA ASP A 6 -6.34 -37.52 6.49
C ASP A 6 -5.12 -36.60 6.25
N VAL A 7 -5.32 -35.41 5.70
CA VAL A 7 -4.24 -34.43 5.51
C VAL A 7 -4.10 -33.59 6.78
N PRO A 8 -2.92 -33.56 7.42
CA PRO A 8 -2.70 -32.75 8.62
C PRO A 8 -3.06 -31.29 8.36
N HIS A 9 -3.69 -30.65 9.35
CA HIS A 9 -4.14 -29.26 9.25
C HIS A 9 -3.00 -28.32 8.83
N GLU A 10 -1.79 -28.53 9.36
CA GLU A 10 -0.60 -27.76 9.01
C GLU A 10 -0.23 -27.84 7.53
N ILE A 11 -0.33 -29.02 6.92
CA ILE A 11 -0.06 -29.20 5.49
C ILE A 11 -1.10 -28.47 4.63
N LEU A 12 -2.37 -28.51 5.04
CA LEU A 12 -3.43 -27.75 4.39
C LEU A 12 -3.14 -26.24 4.47
N LEU A 13 -2.77 -25.71 5.64
CA LEU A 13 -2.37 -24.30 5.80
C LEU A 13 -1.24 -23.93 4.84
N ASP A 14 -0.24 -24.80 4.74
CA ASP A 14 0.94 -24.56 3.93
C ASP A 14 0.65 -24.59 2.43
N ILE A 15 -0.28 -25.46 2.00
CA ILE A 15 -0.81 -25.49 0.63
C ILE A 15 -1.58 -24.20 0.34
N ILE A 16 -2.49 -23.81 1.23
CA ILE A 16 -3.32 -22.62 1.06
C ILE A 16 -2.45 -21.36 1.00
N ALA A 17 -1.44 -21.24 1.87
CA ALA A 17 -0.49 -20.13 1.90
C ALA A 17 0.34 -19.99 0.61
N LYS A 18 0.45 -21.03 -0.22
CA LYS A 18 1.15 -20.97 -1.52
C LYS A 18 0.28 -20.42 -2.64
N LEU A 19 -1.04 -20.34 -2.45
CA LEU A 19 -1.99 -19.97 -3.50
C LEU A 19 -1.96 -18.48 -3.83
N PRO A 20 -2.27 -18.11 -5.09
CA PRO A 20 -2.48 -16.71 -5.47
C PRO A 20 -3.64 -16.08 -4.70
N VAL A 21 -3.57 -14.77 -4.44
CA VAL A 21 -4.60 -14.00 -3.72
C VAL A 21 -6.00 -14.21 -4.33
N LYS A 22 -6.12 -14.28 -5.67
CA LYS A 22 -7.40 -14.54 -6.34
C LYS A 22 -8.02 -15.89 -5.94
N SER A 23 -7.21 -16.94 -5.79
CA SER A 23 -7.71 -18.26 -5.36
C SER A 23 -8.11 -18.22 -3.89
N LEU A 24 -7.32 -17.57 -3.04
CA LEU A 24 -7.64 -17.37 -1.63
C LEU A 24 -8.98 -16.65 -1.44
N LEU A 25 -9.26 -15.63 -2.23
CA LEU A 25 -10.54 -14.93 -2.19
C LEU A 25 -11.73 -15.84 -2.54
N LYS A 26 -11.58 -16.75 -3.51
CA LYS A 26 -12.62 -17.74 -3.81
C LYS A 26 -12.82 -18.71 -2.65
N PHE A 27 -11.73 -19.11 -1.99
CA PHE A 27 -11.76 -20.04 -0.86
C PHE A 27 -12.43 -19.47 0.39
N ARG A 28 -12.41 -18.14 0.57
CA ARG A 28 -13.21 -17.46 1.60
C ARG A 28 -14.72 -17.69 1.47
N CYS A 29 -15.20 -18.09 0.30
CA CYS A 29 -16.62 -18.37 0.05
C CYS A 29 -16.99 -19.84 0.28
N VAL A 30 -16.02 -20.73 0.51
CA VAL A 30 -16.28 -22.17 0.65
C VAL A 30 -16.92 -22.49 2.01
N CYS A 31 -16.32 -22.03 3.11
CA CYS A 31 -16.93 -22.14 4.44
C CYS A 31 -16.36 -21.12 5.44
N LYS A 32 -17.00 -21.01 6.61
CA LYS A 32 -16.63 -20.05 7.68
C LYS A 32 -15.21 -20.27 8.20
N SER A 33 -14.76 -21.51 8.33
CA SER A 33 -13.42 -21.82 8.83
C SER A 33 -12.34 -21.31 7.88
N TRP A 34 -12.52 -21.51 6.57
CA TRP A 34 -11.59 -20.99 5.56
C TRP A 34 -11.63 -19.47 5.48
N HIS A 35 -12.81 -18.87 5.61
CA HIS A 35 -12.94 -17.42 5.70
C HIS A 35 -12.15 -16.84 6.89
N ALA A 36 -12.33 -17.42 8.08
CA ALA A 36 -11.66 -16.99 9.29
C ALA A 36 -10.14 -17.16 9.19
N LEU A 37 -9.68 -18.31 8.69
CA LEU A 37 -8.26 -18.58 8.48
C LEU A 37 -7.62 -17.57 7.53
N ILE A 38 -8.18 -17.40 6.33
CA ILE A 38 -7.61 -16.53 5.29
C ILE A 38 -7.66 -15.05 5.70
N SER A 39 -8.59 -14.68 6.58
CA SER A 39 -8.71 -13.31 7.11
C SER A 39 -7.89 -13.08 8.38
N SER A 40 -7.23 -14.11 8.92
CA SER A 40 -6.44 -13.99 10.15
C SER A 40 -5.14 -13.21 9.91
N PRO A 41 -4.70 -12.35 10.86
CA PRO A 41 -3.46 -11.61 10.72
C PRO A 41 -2.23 -12.50 10.51
N SER A 42 -2.15 -13.63 11.22
CA SER A 42 -1.03 -14.57 11.09
C SER A 42 -0.94 -15.19 9.69
N PHE A 43 -2.07 -15.59 9.10
CA PHE A 43 -2.10 -16.10 7.73
C PHE A 43 -1.71 -15.01 6.73
N ILE A 44 -2.20 -13.79 6.91
CA ILE A 44 -1.87 -12.65 6.03
C ILE A 44 -0.36 -12.36 6.09
N SER A 45 0.23 -12.25 7.28
CA SER A 45 1.68 -12.03 7.45
C SER A 45 2.49 -13.15 6.81
N ALA A 46 2.17 -14.41 7.09
CA ALA A 46 2.88 -15.56 6.51
C ALA A 46 2.75 -15.60 4.98
N HIS A 47 1.59 -15.26 4.43
CA HIS A 47 1.38 -15.18 2.98
C HIS A 47 2.18 -14.05 2.34
N LEU A 48 2.25 -12.89 2.99
CA LEU A 48 3.01 -11.73 2.54
C LEU A 48 4.52 -12.00 2.55
N GLU A 49 5.06 -12.52 3.65
CA GLU A 49 6.48 -12.91 3.76
C GLU A 49 6.85 -13.92 2.68
N ARG A 50 6.02 -14.96 2.51
CA ARG A 50 6.23 -15.98 1.49
C ARG A 50 6.17 -15.42 0.07
N THR A 51 5.31 -14.43 -0.17
CA THR A 51 5.20 -13.77 -1.48
C THR A 51 6.41 -12.89 -1.74
N ALA A 52 6.91 -12.17 -0.73
CA ALA A 52 8.11 -11.35 -0.82
C ALA A 52 9.39 -12.19 -1.07
N MET A 53 9.45 -13.41 -0.53
CA MET A 53 10.59 -14.32 -0.73
C MET A 53 10.61 -15.01 -2.11
N LYS A 54 9.49 -14.98 -2.86
CA LYS A 54 9.44 -15.59 -4.20
C LYS A 54 10.06 -14.65 -5.23
N SER A 55 11.29 -14.94 -5.63
CA SER A 55 11.94 -14.32 -6.79
C SER A 55 11.11 -14.55 -8.07
N GLY A 56 10.96 -13.52 -8.91
CA GLY A 56 10.31 -13.62 -10.24
C GLY A 56 8.80 -13.29 -10.27
N ARG A 57 8.29 -12.48 -9.34
CA ARG A 57 6.91 -11.95 -9.39
C ARG A 57 6.87 -10.43 -9.26
N ASP A 58 7.93 -9.79 -9.74
CA ASP A 58 7.94 -8.35 -9.82
C ASP A 58 7.03 -7.92 -10.97
N TYR A 59 6.35 -6.81 -10.76
CA TYR A 59 5.51 -6.20 -11.78
C TYR A 59 5.86 -4.72 -11.84
N LEU A 60 5.94 -4.18 -13.05
CA LEU A 60 6.05 -2.74 -13.25
C LEU A 60 4.66 -2.14 -13.25
N LEU A 61 4.44 -1.15 -12.38
CA LEU A 61 3.22 -0.36 -12.34
C LEU A 61 3.51 0.96 -13.04
N MET A 62 2.78 1.23 -14.13
CA MET A 62 2.94 2.46 -14.90
C MET A 62 1.62 3.21 -14.97
N TYR A 63 1.71 4.51 -14.67
CA TYR A 63 0.60 5.44 -14.83
C TYR A 63 0.48 5.91 -16.28
N SER A 64 -0.75 5.98 -16.78
CA SER A 64 -1.09 6.57 -18.07
C SER A 64 -2.14 7.66 -17.84
N ASP A 65 -1.94 8.83 -18.45
CA ASP A 65 -2.84 9.99 -18.32
C ASP A 65 -4.01 9.95 -19.32
N ASN A 66 -3.92 9.12 -20.38
CA ASN A 66 -4.97 8.96 -21.37
C ASN A 66 -5.00 7.53 -21.97
N PRO A 67 -5.91 6.64 -21.52
CA PRO A 67 -6.87 6.84 -20.43
C PRO A 67 -6.18 6.93 -19.06
N ASP A 68 -6.83 7.62 -18.11
CA ASP A 68 -6.39 7.73 -16.70
C ASP A 68 -6.46 6.36 -16.01
N CYS A 69 -5.38 5.59 -16.09
CA CYS A 69 -5.33 4.22 -15.60
C CYS A 69 -3.94 3.85 -15.06
N LEU A 70 -3.91 2.81 -14.25
CA LEU A 70 -2.67 2.15 -13.86
C LEU A 70 -2.55 0.83 -14.62
N SER A 71 -1.44 0.64 -15.32
CA SER A 71 -1.18 -0.59 -16.05
C SER A 71 -0.08 -1.40 -15.37
N VAL A 72 -0.27 -2.71 -15.32
CA VAL A 72 0.69 -3.70 -14.80
C VAL A 72 1.42 -4.31 -15.98
N PHE A 73 2.74 -4.28 -15.94
CA PHE A 73 3.61 -4.83 -16.97
C PHE A 73 4.54 -5.91 -16.40
N CYS A 74 4.85 -6.90 -17.23
CA CYS A 74 5.91 -7.87 -16.95
C CYS A 74 7.27 -7.15 -17.06
N PRO A 75 8.13 -7.18 -16.02
CA PRO A 75 9.38 -6.43 -16.02
C PRO A 75 10.37 -6.94 -17.06
N GLU A 76 10.32 -8.23 -17.40
CA GLU A 76 11.25 -8.85 -18.35
C GLU A 76 10.88 -8.55 -19.81
N THR A 77 9.58 -8.53 -20.12
CA THR A 77 9.08 -8.43 -21.50
C THR A 77 8.44 -7.09 -21.83
N TYR A 78 8.16 -6.25 -20.83
CA TYR A 78 7.31 -5.06 -20.93
C TYR A 78 5.95 -5.32 -21.57
N ALA A 79 5.48 -6.58 -21.57
CA ALA A 79 4.14 -6.91 -22.01
C ALA A 79 3.12 -6.41 -20.99
N LYS A 80 2.10 -5.69 -21.46
CA LYS A 80 0.98 -5.25 -20.64
C LYS A 80 0.19 -6.46 -20.16
N CYS A 81 0.20 -6.71 -18.85
CA CYS A 81 -0.49 -7.84 -18.24
C CYS A 81 -1.93 -7.49 -17.85
N LEU A 82 -2.14 -6.27 -17.34
CA LEU A 82 -3.42 -5.85 -16.78
C LEU A 82 -3.57 -4.34 -16.81
N GLU A 83 -4.77 -3.87 -17.14
CA GLU A 83 -5.18 -2.49 -16.91
C GLU A 83 -6.06 -2.43 -15.65
N LEU A 84 -5.83 -1.41 -14.83
CA LEU A 84 -6.52 -1.18 -13.58
C LEU A 84 -7.14 0.22 -13.59
N ASP A 85 -8.44 0.25 -13.29
CA ASP A 85 -9.19 1.50 -13.16
C ASP A 85 -8.73 2.28 -11.92
N LEU A 86 -8.56 3.59 -12.08
CA LEU A 86 -8.28 4.50 -10.97
C LEU A 86 -9.58 5.04 -10.34
N PRO A 87 -9.54 5.53 -9.09
CA PRO A 87 -10.69 6.19 -8.48
C PRO A 87 -11.13 7.37 -9.35
N ARG A 88 -12.39 7.38 -9.80
CA ARG A 88 -12.92 8.50 -10.59
C ARG A 88 -12.79 9.80 -9.81
N HIS A 89 -12.02 10.74 -10.35
CA HIS A 89 -11.82 12.04 -9.76
C HIS A 89 -12.45 13.16 -10.60
N LYS A 90 -13.03 14.17 -9.93
CA LYS A 90 -13.76 15.26 -10.59
C LYS A 90 -12.84 16.34 -11.17
N SER A 91 -11.58 16.44 -10.73
CA SER A 91 -10.75 17.64 -11.02
C SER A 91 -9.74 17.49 -12.15
N GLY A 92 -9.77 16.41 -12.95
CA GLY A 92 -8.79 16.20 -14.03
C GLY A 92 -7.33 16.18 -13.53
N SER A 93 -7.10 15.87 -12.26
CA SER A 93 -5.77 15.79 -11.65
C SER A 93 -5.33 14.33 -11.58
N SER A 94 -4.17 14.04 -12.17
CA SER A 94 -3.54 12.72 -12.20
C SER A 94 -3.18 12.21 -10.80
N PHE A 95 -3.26 10.89 -10.62
CA PHE A 95 -2.81 10.22 -9.40
C PHE A 95 -1.34 9.79 -9.52
N TYR A 96 -0.59 9.95 -8.43
CA TYR A 96 0.78 9.46 -8.31
C TYR A 96 0.85 8.37 -7.24
N ILE A 97 1.75 7.41 -7.45
CA ILE A 97 2.10 6.39 -6.46
C ILE A 97 3.23 6.94 -5.59
N TYR A 98 2.99 7.02 -4.29
CA TYR A 98 3.95 7.53 -3.30
C TYR A 98 4.59 6.42 -2.45
N GLY A 99 4.14 5.17 -2.61
CA GLY A 99 4.76 4.03 -1.97
C GLY A 99 3.93 2.77 -2.12
N SER A 100 4.56 1.64 -1.81
CA SER A 100 3.91 0.34 -1.70
C SER A 100 4.35 -0.36 -0.41
N CYS A 101 3.43 -1.08 0.22
CA CYS A 101 3.72 -1.89 1.39
C CYS A 101 2.70 -3.03 1.47
N ASN A 102 3.16 -4.27 1.67
CA ASN A 102 2.28 -5.43 1.86
C ASN A 102 1.18 -5.61 0.78
N GLY A 103 1.51 -5.30 -0.48
CA GLY A 103 0.57 -5.38 -1.60
C GLY A 103 -0.46 -4.24 -1.66
N LEU A 104 -0.37 -3.26 -0.75
CA LEU A 104 -1.10 -2.01 -0.81
C LEU A 104 -0.26 -0.94 -1.52
N LEU A 105 -0.92 -0.11 -2.31
CA LEU A 105 -0.36 1.08 -2.93
C LEU A 105 -0.92 2.32 -2.22
N PHE A 106 -0.04 3.27 -1.96
CA PHE A 106 -0.43 4.59 -1.51
C PHE A 106 -0.44 5.55 -2.71
N ILE A 107 -1.64 6.01 -3.08
CA ILE A 107 -1.84 6.91 -4.22
C ILE A 107 -2.47 8.22 -3.78
N SER A 108 -2.06 9.33 -4.38
CA SER A 108 -2.69 10.62 -4.16
C SER A 108 -2.60 11.52 -5.38
N ASP A 109 -3.55 12.44 -5.52
CA ASP A 109 -3.43 13.58 -6.43
C ASP A 109 -2.42 14.60 -5.90
N THR A 110 -1.95 15.52 -6.75
CA THR A 110 -0.96 16.55 -6.38
C THR A 110 -1.43 17.47 -5.24
N THR A 111 -2.74 17.58 -5.02
CA THR A 111 -3.32 18.44 -3.99
C THR A 111 -3.35 17.79 -2.61
N MET A 112 -3.19 16.46 -2.53
CA MET A 112 -3.34 15.65 -1.31
C MET A 112 -4.76 15.68 -0.70
N GLU A 113 -5.75 16.16 -1.47
CA GLU A 113 -7.16 16.13 -1.09
C GLU A 113 -7.82 14.78 -1.44
N ASN A 114 -7.24 14.06 -2.40
CA ASN A 114 -7.75 12.80 -2.90
C ASN A 114 -6.67 11.75 -2.75
N THR A 115 -6.72 11.07 -1.63
CA THR A 115 -5.68 10.14 -1.22
C THR A 115 -6.28 8.80 -0.84
N TYR A 116 -5.66 7.73 -1.31
CA TYR A 116 -6.19 6.39 -1.20
C TYR A 116 -5.09 5.41 -0.82
N LEU A 117 -5.47 4.43 0.00
CA LEU A 117 -4.80 3.14 0.02
C LEU A 117 -5.54 2.22 -0.95
N TRP A 118 -4.80 1.57 -1.82
CA TRP A 118 -5.35 0.73 -2.86
C TRP A 118 -4.77 -0.67 -2.78
N ASN A 119 -5.62 -1.69 -2.83
CA ASN A 119 -5.20 -3.07 -3.06
C ASN A 119 -5.55 -3.47 -4.51
N PRO A 120 -4.57 -3.49 -5.44
CA PRO A 120 -4.79 -3.87 -6.84
C PRO A 120 -5.27 -5.32 -7.00
N SER A 121 -4.80 -6.22 -6.14
CA SER A 121 -5.10 -7.66 -6.22
C SER A 121 -6.59 -7.95 -6.00
N ILE A 122 -7.27 -7.11 -5.22
CA ILE A 122 -8.69 -7.25 -4.90
C ILE A 122 -9.52 -6.08 -5.44
N ARG A 123 -8.90 -5.15 -6.17
CA ARG A 123 -9.50 -3.93 -6.75
C ARG A 123 -10.31 -3.10 -5.75
N LYS A 124 -9.80 -2.97 -4.51
CA LYS A 124 -10.47 -2.18 -3.45
C LYS A 124 -9.66 -0.96 -3.08
N PHE A 125 -10.35 0.18 -3.05
CA PHE A 125 -9.81 1.46 -2.60
C PHE A 125 -10.36 1.79 -1.22
N LYS A 126 -9.50 2.31 -0.35
CA LYS A 126 -9.88 3.00 0.89
C LYS A 126 -9.46 4.45 0.74
N ARG A 127 -10.43 5.36 0.64
CA ARG A 127 -10.16 6.79 0.71
C ARG A 127 -9.75 7.15 2.14
N LEU A 128 -8.64 7.86 2.28
CA LEU A 128 -8.21 8.34 3.58
C LEU A 128 -8.99 9.60 3.98
N PRO A 129 -9.26 9.81 5.28
CA PRO A 129 -9.80 11.08 5.74
C PRO A 129 -8.85 12.21 5.35
N LYS A 130 -9.38 13.43 5.16
CA LYS A 130 -8.53 14.59 4.88
C LYS A 130 -7.60 14.80 6.07
N GLY A 131 -6.31 14.99 5.79
CA GLY A 131 -5.26 15.27 6.78
C GLY A 131 -5.59 16.45 7.69
N LEU A 132 -4.81 16.60 8.75
CA LEU A 132 -4.93 17.69 9.72
C LEU A 132 -4.32 18.97 9.17
N ILE A 133 -3.34 18.84 8.28
CA ILE A 133 -2.78 19.95 7.51
C ILE A 133 -3.76 20.31 6.37
N ARG A 134 -4.85 21.03 6.68
CA ARG A 134 -5.84 21.49 5.69
C ARG A 134 -5.58 22.94 5.26
N GLY A 135 -5.78 23.24 3.98
CA GLY A 135 -5.96 24.62 3.49
C GLY A 135 -4.69 25.43 3.21
N LYS A 136 -3.52 24.80 3.09
CA LYS A 136 -2.25 25.53 3.00
C LYS A 136 -1.40 25.28 1.74
N TYR A 137 -1.63 24.22 0.99
CA TYR A 137 -0.81 23.88 -0.18
C TYR A 137 -1.01 24.80 -1.39
N ARG A 138 -2.23 25.29 -1.64
CA ARG A 138 -2.51 26.17 -2.80
C ARG A 138 -2.35 27.67 -2.54
N TYR A 139 -2.42 28.13 -1.28
CA TYR A 139 -2.47 29.56 -0.95
C TYR A 139 -1.51 30.04 0.15
N SER A 140 -0.72 29.16 0.78
CA SER A 140 0.11 29.56 1.94
C SER A 140 1.61 29.32 1.81
N GLY A 141 2.11 29.11 0.58
CA GLY A 141 3.53 28.86 0.33
C GLY A 141 4.02 27.51 0.89
N VAL A 142 3.12 26.54 1.03
CA VAL A 142 3.46 25.21 1.53
C VAL A 142 3.85 24.29 0.39
N ALA A 143 5.10 23.85 0.41
CA ALA A 143 5.58 22.80 -0.49
C ALA A 143 5.47 21.44 0.22
N THR A 144 4.80 20.49 -0.41
CA THR A 144 4.92 19.08 -0.04
C THR A 144 6.36 18.66 -0.27
N VAL A 145 7.03 18.21 0.79
CA VAL A 145 8.44 17.81 0.72
C VAL A 145 8.57 16.31 0.52
N ALA A 146 7.75 15.53 1.23
CA ALA A 146 7.78 14.09 1.12
C ALA A 146 6.45 13.45 1.50
N LEU A 147 6.21 12.30 0.88
CA LEU A 147 5.09 11.43 1.11
C LEU A 147 5.62 10.00 1.20
N GLY A 148 5.17 9.27 2.21
CA GLY A 148 5.64 7.92 2.45
C GLY A 148 4.52 7.00 2.92
N PHE A 149 4.70 5.72 2.65
CA PHE A 149 3.81 4.67 3.11
C PHE A 149 4.65 3.47 3.54
N GLY A 150 4.32 2.88 4.69
CA GLY A 150 5.04 1.73 5.21
C GLY A 150 4.44 1.18 6.49
N LEU A 151 4.90 -0.01 6.88
CA LEU A 151 4.48 -0.70 8.08
C LEU A 151 5.29 -0.23 9.29
N ASP A 152 4.61 0.21 10.35
CA ASP A 152 5.19 0.25 11.67
C ASP A 152 5.22 -1.18 12.24
N VAL A 153 6.37 -1.82 12.17
CA VAL A 153 6.58 -3.22 12.59
C VAL A 153 6.23 -3.41 14.06
N GLY A 154 6.57 -2.45 14.93
CA GLY A 154 6.29 -2.55 16.37
C GLY A 154 4.80 -2.44 16.68
N GLY A 155 4.07 -1.65 15.89
CA GLY A 155 2.62 -1.46 16.03
C GLY A 155 1.75 -2.41 15.20
N ASN A 156 2.35 -3.17 14.28
CA ASN A 156 1.69 -3.85 13.16
C ASN A 156 0.62 -2.98 12.50
N ASP A 157 1.03 -1.76 12.13
CA ASP A 157 0.12 -0.71 11.65
C ASP A 157 0.69 -0.07 10.39
N ASP A 158 -0.04 -0.19 9.28
CA ASP A 158 0.31 0.51 8.04
C ASP A 158 0.08 2.00 8.23
N LYS A 159 1.12 2.78 7.97
CA LYS A 159 1.12 4.22 8.20
C LYS A 159 1.42 4.98 6.93
N VAL A 160 0.70 6.09 6.75
CA VAL A 160 1.01 7.10 5.74
C VAL A 160 1.64 8.29 6.43
N VAL A 161 2.77 8.75 5.93
CA VAL A 161 3.49 9.92 6.42
C VAL A 161 3.39 11.04 5.37
N ARG A 162 3.06 12.24 5.82
CA ARG A 162 3.10 13.44 5.00
C ARG A 162 3.98 14.48 5.67
N ILE A 163 4.91 15.05 4.90
CA ILE A 163 5.83 16.08 5.35
C ILE A 163 5.60 17.33 4.51
N GLY A 164 5.13 18.39 5.17
CA GLY A 164 4.93 19.71 4.58
C GLY A 164 5.94 20.73 5.12
N ARG A 165 6.48 21.57 4.25
CA ARG A 165 7.29 22.74 4.64
C ARG A 165 6.41 23.99 4.67
N PHE A 166 6.54 24.75 5.75
CA PHE A 166 5.87 26.03 6.00
C PHE A 166 6.95 27.12 6.17
N LEU A 167 6.52 28.38 6.11
CA LEU A 167 7.36 29.55 6.38
C LEU A 167 8.19 29.43 7.67
N HIS A 168 7.64 28.79 8.72
CA HIS A 168 8.25 28.70 10.04
C HIS A 168 8.70 27.29 10.44
N GLY A 169 8.81 26.34 9.49
CA GLY A 169 9.34 25.01 9.78
C GLY A 169 8.71 23.89 8.98
N VAL A 170 8.88 22.66 9.47
CA VAL A 170 8.35 21.45 8.88
C VAL A 170 7.26 20.89 9.79
N CYS A 171 6.15 20.47 9.21
CA CYS A 171 5.12 19.70 9.91
C CYS A 171 5.06 18.30 9.34
N VAL A 172 4.98 17.31 10.23
CA VAL A 172 4.82 15.90 9.88
C VAL A 172 3.48 15.44 10.42
N GLU A 173 2.63 14.90 9.56
CA GLU A 173 1.43 14.18 9.97
C GLU A 173 1.52 12.71 9.58
N VAL A 174 1.00 11.86 10.44
CA VAL A 174 1.00 10.41 10.27
C VAL A 174 -0.41 9.89 10.42
N TYR A 175 -0.89 9.18 9.40
CA TYR A 175 -2.12 8.42 9.45
C TYR A 175 -1.82 7.01 9.92
N SER A 176 -2.67 6.51 10.82
CA SER A 176 -2.70 5.12 11.25
C SER A 176 -3.87 4.43 10.57
N LEU A 177 -3.60 3.35 9.82
CA LEU A 177 -4.66 2.54 9.22
C LEU A 177 -5.49 1.84 10.31
N ARG A 178 -4.84 1.39 11.37
CA ARG A 178 -5.49 0.73 12.50
C ARG A 178 -6.44 1.65 13.26
N LEU A 179 -6.03 2.90 13.51
CA LEU A 179 -6.84 3.88 14.25
C LEU A 179 -7.75 4.71 13.34
N ASP A 180 -7.65 4.53 12.03
CA ASP A 180 -8.35 5.30 11.00
C ASP A 180 -8.27 6.82 11.20
N SER A 181 -7.13 7.31 11.68
CA SER A 181 -6.99 8.72 12.09
C SER A 181 -5.59 9.26 11.84
N TRP A 182 -5.55 10.58 11.65
CA TRP A 182 -4.31 11.36 11.51
C TRP A 182 -3.87 11.88 12.87
N ARG A 183 -2.55 11.99 13.06
CA ARG A 183 -1.93 12.72 14.17
C ARG A 183 -0.74 13.54 13.68
N ILE A 184 -0.48 14.66 14.33
CA ILE A 184 0.73 15.47 14.07
C ILE A 184 1.87 14.91 14.93
N ILE A 185 3.05 14.83 14.35
CA ILE A 185 4.29 14.58 15.09
C ILE A 185 4.97 15.92 15.34
N ASN A 186 4.91 16.37 16.60
CA ASN A 186 5.64 17.53 17.09
C ASN A 186 7.07 17.13 17.44
N ALA A 187 7.83 16.67 16.44
CA ALA A 187 9.27 16.47 16.59
C ALA A 187 9.96 17.47 15.67
N ALA A 188 10.91 18.24 16.19
CA ALA A 188 11.78 19.04 15.33
C ALA A 188 12.54 18.06 14.42
N PRO A 189 12.37 18.10 13.09
CA PRO A 189 13.20 17.26 12.24
C PRO A 189 14.66 17.67 12.48
N PRO A 190 15.61 16.72 12.64
CA PRO A 190 17.01 17.07 12.54
C PRO A 190 17.18 17.76 11.20
N VAL A 191 17.62 19.02 11.21
CA VAL A 191 17.72 19.84 10.01
C VAL A 191 18.88 19.30 9.18
N THR A 192 18.65 18.24 8.40
CA THR A 192 19.60 17.77 7.40
C THR A 192 19.23 18.43 6.07
N LYS A 193 20.20 19.18 5.53
CA LYS A 193 20.07 19.99 4.30
C LYS A 193 19.77 19.20 3.02
N TYR A 194 19.63 17.87 3.07
CA TYR A 194 19.34 17.05 1.91
C TYR A 194 18.44 15.88 2.31
N LEU A 195 17.14 15.98 2.01
CA LEU A 195 16.29 14.81 1.91
C LEU A 195 16.53 14.20 0.53
N ALA A 196 17.62 13.45 0.39
CA ALA A 196 17.79 12.55 -0.73
C ALA A 196 16.98 11.28 -0.45
N TYR A 197 16.10 10.94 -1.38
CA TYR A 197 15.39 9.66 -1.40
C TYR A 197 16.43 8.54 -1.52
N SER A 198 16.67 7.78 -0.45
CA SER A 198 17.24 6.44 -0.56
C SER A 198 16.12 5.44 -0.31
N GLY A 199 15.63 4.80 -1.36
CA GLY A 199 14.81 3.60 -1.21
C GLY A 199 15.62 2.59 -0.43
N ALA A 200 15.12 2.16 0.73
CA ALA A 200 15.74 1.12 1.52
C ALA A 200 15.71 -0.18 0.72
N ARG A 201 16.84 -0.57 0.12
CA ARG A 201 17.12 -1.98 -0.12
C ARG A 201 17.46 -2.58 1.23
N ASN A 202 16.54 -3.36 1.79
CA ASN A 202 16.91 -4.33 2.81
C ASN A 202 17.70 -5.44 2.12
N GLY A 203 19.01 -5.26 2.03
CA GLY A 203 19.96 -6.32 1.74
C GLY A 203 20.67 -6.70 3.03
N LEU A 204 20.30 -7.85 3.59
CA LEU A 204 21.16 -8.59 4.50
C LEU A 204 22.32 -9.16 3.68
N THR A 205 23.53 -8.65 3.89
CA THR A 205 24.81 -9.38 4.02
C THR A 205 25.87 -8.38 4.45
#